data_AF-A0A8J2HQA8-F1
#
_entry.id   AF-A0A8J2HQA8-F1
#
_cell.length_a   1.000
_cell.length_b   1.000
_cell.length_c   1.000
_cell.angle_alpha   90.00
_cell.angle_beta   90.00
_cell.angle_gamma   90.00
#
_symmetry.space_group_name_H-M   'P 1'
#
loop_
_entity.id
_entity.type
_entity.pdbx_description
1 polymer ?
#
loop_
_entity_poly.entity_id
_entity_poly.type
_entity_poly.pdbx_seq_one_letter_code
_entity_poly.pdbx_strand_id
1 'polypeptide(L)'
;MVLGEKARYYEAEQMPKIKHDRVGLLSMVNCGDNMLGSQFFITLGRNLQSLDGEHCVFGEIVEGIDVILKFNQAICDDVGHRPLQDIRISHTVILEDPYDDPKGLEIPDRSPGPTEECLKSDRIGADEAIDDTVGMTEEEIIEMRKNKEAKAAATILEIVGDIPDADIAPPENVLFVCKLHPDTSDDDLEIIFGRFGQIIGPVIHFNMLSLNTLIVKAVKMHISR
;
A
#
# COMPACT_ATOMS: atom_id res chain seq x y z
N MET A 1 -1.54 -5.80 47.16
CA MET A 1 -2.32 -5.10 46.11
C MET A 1 -2.31 -3.62 46.44
N VAL A 2 -1.82 -2.79 45.52
CA VAL A 2 -1.98 -1.34 45.62
C VAL A 2 -3.43 -1.04 45.25
N LEU A 3 -4.24 -0.46 46.15
CA LEU A 3 -5.61 -0.04 45.88
C LEU A 3 -5.71 1.50 45.84
N GLY A 4 -6.55 2.03 44.96
CA GLY A 4 -6.90 3.46 44.84
C GLY A 4 -6.40 4.14 43.56
N GLU A 5 -6.57 5.46 43.45
CA GLU A 5 -6.14 6.29 42.30
C GLU A 5 -4.62 6.24 42.02
N LYS A 6 -3.83 5.68 42.94
CA LYS A 6 -2.38 5.44 42.82
C LYS A 6 -2.03 4.02 42.32
N ALA A 7 -3.02 3.17 42.02
CA ALA A 7 -2.82 1.79 41.58
C ALA A 7 -2.48 1.62 40.09
N ARG A 8 -1.97 2.67 39.44
CA ARG A 8 -1.64 2.64 38.00
C ARG A 8 -0.38 1.83 37.71
N TYR A 9 0.50 1.71 38.70
CA TYR A 9 1.77 1.03 38.56
C TYR A 9 2.01 0.06 39.72
N TYR A 10 2.81 -0.97 39.48
CA TYR A 10 3.27 -1.93 40.48
C TYR A 10 4.79 -2.11 40.40
N GLU A 11 5.41 -2.58 41.48
CA GLU A 11 6.87 -2.73 41.54
C GLU A 11 7.37 -3.84 40.61
N ALA A 12 8.48 -3.61 39.95
CA ALA A 12 9.15 -4.59 39.10
C ALA A 12 9.75 -5.74 39.92
N GLU A 13 9.74 -6.93 39.32
CA GLU A 13 10.41 -8.11 39.85
C GLU A 13 11.92 -7.84 40.01
N GLN A 14 12.46 -8.13 41.20
CA GLN A 14 13.83 -7.77 41.58
C GLN A 14 14.86 -8.84 41.16
N MET A 15 14.41 -10.07 40.88
CA MET A 15 15.30 -11.19 40.53
C MET A 15 14.86 -11.89 39.24
N PRO A 16 15.07 -11.27 38.06
CA PRO A 16 14.78 -11.89 36.78
C PRO A 16 15.68 -13.11 36.55
N LYS A 17 15.06 -14.26 36.24
CA LYS A 17 15.77 -15.53 35.97
C LYS A 17 16.05 -15.74 34.48
N ILE A 18 15.27 -15.12 33.62
CA ILE A 18 15.29 -15.30 32.17
C ILE A 18 15.92 -14.05 31.55
N LYS A 19 16.83 -14.25 30.60
CA LYS A 19 17.51 -13.19 29.86
C LYS A 19 16.87 -12.98 28.49
N HIS A 20 17.03 -11.80 27.91
CA HIS A 20 16.55 -11.49 26.56
C HIS A 20 17.46 -12.06 25.46
N ASP A 21 17.61 -13.38 25.41
CA ASP A 21 18.54 -14.08 24.51
C ASP A 21 17.89 -14.58 23.21
N ARG A 22 16.57 -14.73 23.18
CA ARG A 22 15.80 -15.28 22.05
C ARG A 22 14.65 -14.37 21.60
N VAL A 23 14.15 -14.66 20.40
CA VAL A 23 12.96 -14.05 19.81
C VAL A 23 11.72 -14.63 20.49
N GLY A 24 10.67 -13.81 20.66
CA GLY A 24 9.38 -14.23 21.19
C GLY A 24 9.28 -14.20 22.72
N LEU A 25 10.15 -13.45 23.41
CA LEU A 25 10.04 -13.23 24.86
C LEU A 25 9.16 -12.02 25.15
N LEU A 26 8.30 -12.12 26.17
CA LEU A 26 7.42 -11.05 26.64
C LEU A 26 8.00 -10.40 27.90
N SER A 27 8.11 -9.07 27.86
CA SER A 27 8.65 -8.28 28.96
C SER A 27 7.86 -7.00 29.18
N MET A 28 7.73 -6.60 30.45
CA MET A 28 7.04 -5.35 30.80
C MET A 28 7.95 -4.13 30.56
N VAL A 29 7.36 -3.04 30.10
CA VAL A 29 8.05 -1.74 30.00
C VAL A 29 8.14 -1.13 31.40
N ASN A 30 9.36 -0.78 31.80
CA ASN A 30 9.62 -0.05 33.02
C ASN A 30 9.33 1.44 32.77
N CYS A 31 8.42 2.03 33.56
CA CYS A 31 8.02 3.43 33.45
C CYS A 31 8.94 4.39 34.24
N GLY A 32 10.07 3.90 34.74
CA GLY A 32 10.97 4.61 35.66
C GLY A 32 10.77 4.16 37.11
N ASP A 33 11.78 4.38 37.95
CA ASP A 33 11.78 4.03 39.38
C ASP A 33 11.41 2.56 39.69
N ASN A 34 11.68 1.64 38.75
CA ASN A 34 11.27 0.23 38.84
C ASN A 34 9.77 0.02 39.01
N MET A 35 8.97 0.88 38.37
CA MET A 35 7.52 0.78 38.33
C MET A 35 7.05 0.27 36.96
N LEU A 36 6.22 -0.76 36.97
CA LEU A 36 5.62 -1.38 35.80
C LEU A 36 4.17 -0.95 35.64
N GLY A 37 3.76 -0.67 34.40
CA GLY A 37 2.37 -0.39 34.03
C GLY A 37 1.73 -1.57 33.29
N SER A 38 0.90 -1.25 32.30
CA SER A 38 0.29 -2.24 31.38
C SER A 38 1.01 -2.35 30.04
N GLN A 39 2.04 -1.54 29.80
CA GLN A 39 2.83 -1.60 28.57
C GLN A 39 3.81 -2.77 28.63
N PHE A 40 3.83 -3.57 27.58
CA PHE A 40 4.76 -4.68 27.39
C PHE A 40 5.29 -4.68 25.97
N PHE A 41 6.38 -5.40 25.75
CA PHE A 41 6.97 -5.60 24.44
C PHE A 41 7.31 -7.08 24.22
N ILE A 42 7.49 -7.43 22.95
CA ILE A 42 7.88 -8.77 22.50
C ILE A 42 9.24 -8.64 21.82
N THR A 43 10.19 -9.52 22.15
CA THR A 43 11.50 -9.51 21.49
C THR A 43 11.38 -10.02 20.05
N LEU A 44 11.79 -9.21 19.07
CA LEU A 44 11.84 -9.60 17.66
C LEU A 44 13.25 -10.04 17.21
N GLY A 45 14.26 -9.85 18.07
CA GLY A 45 15.67 -10.16 17.81
C GLY A 45 16.29 -11.07 18.87
N ARG A 46 17.52 -11.51 18.61
CA ARG A 46 18.36 -12.26 19.56
C ARG A 46 19.41 -11.33 20.18
N ASN A 47 19.99 -11.76 21.29
CA ASN A 47 21.08 -11.05 21.98
C ASN A 47 20.74 -9.61 22.41
N LEU A 48 19.59 -9.44 23.07
CA LEU A 48 19.13 -8.15 23.57
C LEU A 48 19.51 -7.96 25.05
N GLN A 49 20.73 -8.33 25.43
CA GLN A 49 21.16 -8.28 26.84
C GLN A 49 21.20 -6.87 27.42
N SER A 50 21.16 -5.82 26.58
CA SER A 50 21.01 -4.44 27.03
C SER A 50 19.67 -4.17 27.73
N LEU A 51 18.67 -5.05 27.57
CA LEU A 51 17.37 -4.96 28.24
C LEU A 51 17.36 -5.68 29.60
N ASP A 52 18.35 -6.54 29.86
CA ASP A 52 18.43 -7.29 31.10
C ASP A 52 18.69 -6.35 32.29
N GLY A 53 17.97 -6.56 33.39
CA GLY A 53 18.10 -5.78 34.63
C GLY A 53 17.17 -4.57 34.73
N GLU A 54 16.78 -3.97 33.61
CA GLU A 54 15.75 -2.91 33.57
C GLU A 54 14.35 -3.46 33.27
N HIS A 55 14.29 -4.47 32.40
CA HIS A 55 13.06 -5.15 32.02
C HIS A 55 13.08 -6.60 32.50
N CYS A 56 11.93 -7.09 32.98
CA CYS A 56 11.78 -8.47 33.41
C CYS A 56 10.94 -9.24 32.38
N VAL A 57 11.51 -10.36 31.92
CA VAL A 57 10.79 -11.35 31.10
C VAL A 57 9.79 -12.08 32.00
N PHE A 58 8.52 -12.08 31.62
CA PHE A 58 7.45 -12.76 32.35
C PHE A 58 6.78 -13.89 31.55
N GLY A 59 7.05 -13.97 30.25
CA GLY A 59 6.47 -15.00 29.39
C GLY A 59 7.24 -15.20 28.09
N GLU A 60 6.82 -16.21 27.34
CA GLU A 60 7.32 -16.47 25.99
C GLU A 60 6.21 -16.96 25.07
N ILE A 61 6.41 -16.76 23.78
CA ILE A 61 5.49 -17.17 22.73
C ILE A 61 5.76 -18.63 22.39
N VAL A 62 4.76 -19.46 22.64
CA VAL A 62 4.82 -20.91 22.39
C VAL A 62 4.37 -21.24 20.96
N GLU A 63 3.37 -20.51 20.44
CA GLU A 63 2.81 -20.70 19.11
C GLU A 63 2.67 -19.37 18.37
N GLY A 64 2.72 -19.40 17.03
CA GLY A 64 2.54 -18.19 16.20
C GLY A 64 3.76 -17.28 16.10
N ILE A 65 4.97 -17.81 16.31
CA ILE A 65 6.23 -17.04 16.14
C ILE A 65 6.34 -16.45 14.73
N ASP A 66 5.82 -17.13 13.71
CA ASP A 66 5.79 -16.64 12.33
C ASP A 66 4.99 -15.34 12.18
N VAL A 67 3.88 -15.18 12.92
CA VAL A 67 3.09 -13.95 12.96
C VAL A 67 3.91 -12.81 13.55
N ILE A 68 4.64 -13.08 14.64
CA ILE A 68 5.49 -12.11 15.31
C ILE A 68 6.65 -11.67 14.40
N LEU A 69 7.23 -12.60 13.63
CA LEU A 69 8.26 -12.27 12.66
C LEU A 69 7.74 -11.37 11.53
N LYS A 70 6.45 -11.45 11.18
CA LYS A 70 5.84 -10.51 10.22
C LYS A 70 5.80 -9.07 10.75
N PHE A 71 5.73 -8.86 12.07
CA PHE A 71 5.78 -7.50 12.62
C PHE A 71 7.10 -6.79 12.30
N ASN A 72 8.21 -7.54 12.17
CA ASN A 72 9.50 -6.98 11.80
C ASN A 72 9.57 -6.51 10.34
N GLN A 73 8.56 -6.83 9.53
CA GLN A 73 8.44 -6.39 8.14
C GLN A 73 7.52 -5.17 8.00
N ALA A 74 6.88 -4.74 9.09
CA ALA A 74 6.01 -3.57 9.08
C ALA A 74 6.84 -2.32 8.76
N ILE A 75 6.32 -1.51 7.83
CA ILE A 75 6.95 -0.24 7.47
C ILE A 75 6.62 0.75 8.59
N CYS A 76 7.66 1.35 9.17
CA CYS A 76 7.54 2.34 10.24
C CYS A 76 7.86 3.74 9.73
N ASP A 77 7.37 4.75 10.45
CA ASP A 77 7.80 6.13 10.24
C ASP A 77 9.23 6.38 10.76
N ASP A 78 9.88 7.40 10.21
CA ASP A 78 11.26 7.75 10.54
C ASP A 78 11.39 8.49 11.88
N VAL A 79 10.31 9.14 12.34
CA VAL A 79 10.34 10.04 13.50
C VAL A 79 9.99 9.31 14.80
N GLY A 80 9.00 8.43 14.78
CA GLY A 80 8.47 7.76 15.97
C GLY A 80 8.70 6.25 15.99
N HIS A 81 9.30 5.69 14.93
CA HIS A 81 9.38 4.25 14.68
C HIS A 81 8.04 3.53 14.84
N ARG A 82 6.93 4.22 14.57
CA ARG A 82 5.59 3.68 14.69
C ARG A 82 5.16 3.11 13.33
N PRO A 83 4.57 1.91 13.28
CA PRO A 83 4.03 1.34 12.05
C PRO A 83 3.10 2.30 11.30
N LEU A 84 3.21 2.32 9.97
CA LEU A 84 2.33 3.09 9.09
C LEU A 84 0.92 2.48 9.02
N GLN A 85 0.84 1.15 9.01
CA GLN A 85 -0.38 0.39 9.23
C GLN A 85 -0.47 -0.02 10.70
N ASP A 86 -1.62 0.22 11.31
CA ASP A 86 -1.83 -0.11 12.71
C ASP A 86 -1.83 -1.63 12.96
N ILE A 87 -1.03 -2.07 13.92
CA ILE A 87 -1.05 -3.44 14.45
C ILE A 87 -1.84 -3.43 15.75
N ARG A 88 -2.90 -4.24 15.84
CA ARG A 88 -3.86 -4.22 16.96
C ARG A 88 -4.10 -5.61 17.54
N ILE A 89 -4.32 -5.66 18.85
CA ILE A 89 -4.79 -6.86 19.54
C ILE A 89 -6.32 -6.82 19.53
N SER A 90 -6.95 -7.68 18.74
CA SER A 90 -8.40 -7.68 18.60
C SER A 90 -9.11 -8.33 19.79
N HIS A 91 -8.56 -9.45 20.28
CA HIS A 91 -9.14 -10.21 21.38
C HIS A 91 -8.05 -10.93 22.17
N THR A 92 -8.22 -11.03 23.48
CA THR A 92 -7.35 -11.81 24.38
C THR A 92 -8.18 -12.88 25.07
N VAL A 93 -7.64 -14.09 25.19
CA VAL A 93 -8.30 -15.22 25.88
C VAL A 93 -7.32 -15.81 26.86
N ILE A 94 -7.76 -16.00 28.11
CA ILE A 94 -6.98 -16.68 29.15
C ILE A 94 -7.37 -18.16 29.08
N LEU A 95 -6.41 -19.01 28.70
CA LEU A 95 -6.64 -20.45 28.56
C LEU A 95 -6.67 -21.16 29.91
N GLU A 96 -5.78 -20.75 30.80
CA GLU A 96 -5.65 -21.27 32.15
C GLU A 96 -5.30 -20.11 33.08
N ASP A 97 -6.16 -19.87 34.07
CA ASP A 97 -5.90 -18.89 35.13
C ASP A 97 -5.54 -19.65 36.42
N PRO A 98 -4.28 -19.62 36.86
CA PRO A 98 -3.86 -20.28 38.09
C PRO A 98 -4.17 -19.45 39.35
N TYR A 99 -4.72 -18.24 39.22
CA TYR A 99 -4.98 -17.33 40.33
C TYR A 99 -6.47 -17.20 40.63
N ASP A 100 -6.81 -16.91 41.88
CA ASP A 100 -8.19 -16.62 42.29
C ASP A 100 -8.60 -15.21 41.85
N ASP A 101 -9.84 -15.08 41.39
CA ASP A 101 -10.41 -13.79 41.00
C ASP A 101 -10.45 -12.79 42.18
N PRO A 102 -9.98 -11.55 41.99
CA PRO A 102 -10.10 -10.52 43.00
C PRO A 102 -11.58 -10.16 43.25
N LYS A 103 -11.91 -9.85 44.51
CA LYS A 103 -13.29 -9.50 44.90
C LYS A 103 -13.78 -8.28 44.13
N GLY A 104 -14.90 -8.43 43.42
CA GLY A 104 -15.51 -7.35 42.64
C GLY A 104 -14.91 -7.16 41.25
N LEU A 105 -14.16 -8.14 40.73
CA LEU A 105 -13.77 -8.16 39.33
C LEU A 105 -15.02 -8.32 38.44
N GLU A 106 -15.29 -7.33 37.61
CA GLU A 106 -16.30 -7.42 36.56
C GLU A 106 -15.60 -7.72 35.23
N ILE A 107 -15.80 -8.94 34.71
CA ILE A 107 -15.26 -9.34 33.41
C ILE A 107 -16.22 -8.86 32.33
N PRO A 108 -15.78 -8.02 31.38
CA PRO A 108 -16.63 -7.57 30.30
C PRO A 108 -16.92 -8.72 29.32
N ASP A 109 -18.15 -8.78 28.80
CA ASP A 109 -18.59 -9.83 27.86
C ASP A 109 -17.83 -9.84 26.52
N ARG A 110 -17.12 -8.75 26.20
CA ARG A 110 -16.36 -8.61 24.96
C ARG A 110 -15.13 -7.73 25.16
N SER A 111 -14.12 -7.96 24.33
CA SER A 111 -12.98 -7.05 24.23
C SER A 111 -13.42 -5.64 23.86
N PRO A 112 -12.77 -4.60 24.43
CA PRO A 112 -13.07 -3.22 24.08
C PRO A 112 -12.75 -2.97 22.60
N GLY A 113 -13.60 -2.20 21.94
CA GLY A 113 -13.36 -1.75 20.57
C GLY A 113 -12.24 -0.70 20.50
N PRO A 114 -11.76 -0.38 19.29
CA PRO A 114 -10.78 0.67 19.09
C PRO A 114 -11.31 2.03 19.57
N THR A 115 -10.44 2.79 20.25
CA THR A 115 -10.75 4.14 20.72
C THR A 115 -11.01 5.09 19.55
N GLU A 116 -11.85 6.12 19.74
CA GLU A 116 -12.13 7.11 18.67
C GLU A 116 -10.87 7.79 18.13
N GLU A 117 -9.87 8.04 18.97
CA GLU A 117 -8.59 8.61 18.54
C GLU A 117 -7.82 7.70 17.59
N CYS A 118 -7.91 6.37 17.79
CA CYS A 118 -7.32 5.41 16.87
C CYS A 118 -8.07 5.37 15.53
N LEU A 119 -9.39 5.54 15.54
CA LEU A 119 -10.21 5.55 14.32
C LEU A 119 -10.05 6.84 13.50
N LYS A 120 -9.74 7.96 14.16
CA LYS A 120 -9.54 9.28 13.51
C LYS A 120 -8.09 9.53 13.09
N SER A 121 -7.19 8.58 13.31
CA SER A 121 -5.79 8.71 12.91
C SER A 121 -5.68 8.68 11.38
N ASP A 122 -4.82 9.53 10.80
CA ASP A 122 -4.48 9.51 9.36
C ASP A 122 -3.60 8.31 8.96
N ARG A 123 -3.64 7.22 9.75
CA ARG A 123 -2.84 6.01 9.53
C ARG A 123 -3.70 4.95 8.89
N ILE A 124 -3.05 4.03 8.17
CA ILE A 124 -3.74 2.92 7.52
C ILE A 124 -4.32 2.03 8.63
N GLY A 125 -5.63 1.83 8.57
CA GLY A 125 -6.33 0.96 9.52
C GLY A 125 -5.81 -0.48 9.45
N ALA A 126 -5.93 -1.22 10.56
CA ALA A 126 -5.60 -2.65 10.58
C ALA A 126 -6.44 -3.46 9.54
N ASP A 127 -7.65 -2.98 9.25
CA ASP A 127 -8.60 -3.60 8.33
C ASP A 127 -8.48 -3.07 6.89
N GLU A 128 -7.58 -2.11 6.64
CA GLU A 128 -7.37 -1.50 5.32
C GLU A 128 -6.26 -2.25 4.56
N ALA A 129 -6.53 -2.57 3.29
CA ALA A 129 -5.53 -3.19 2.43
C ALA A 129 -4.48 -2.14 2.03
N ILE A 130 -3.19 -2.46 2.23
CA ILE A 130 -2.07 -1.59 1.81
C ILE A 130 -1.91 -1.62 0.28
N ASP A 131 -2.27 -2.74 -0.36
CA ASP A 131 -2.10 -2.96 -1.78
C ASP A 131 -3.39 -3.52 -2.38
N ASP A 132 -4.04 -2.69 -3.19
CA ASP A 132 -5.27 -3.01 -3.93
C ASP A 132 -5.11 -4.21 -4.87
N THR A 133 -3.88 -4.63 -5.16
CA THR A 133 -3.58 -5.73 -6.09
C THR A 133 -3.41 -7.09 -5.41
N VAL A 134 -3.41 -7.14 -4.08
CA VAL A 134 -3.26 -8.39 -3.33
C VAL A 134 -4.48 -9.28 -3.54
N GLY A 135 -4.28 -10.42 -4.20
CA GLY A 135 -5.34 -11.39 -4.52
C GLY A 135 -5.95 -11.22 -5.91
N MET A 136 -5.52 -10.22 -6.68
CA MET A 136 -5.88 -10.08 -8.10
C MET A 136 -5.00 -11.01 -8.96
N THR A 137 -5.55 -11.49 -10.07
CA THR A 137 -4.79 -12.25 -11.06
C THR A 137 -3.83 -11.35 -11.86
N GLU A 138 -2.79 -11.93 -12.46
CA GLU A 138 -1.82 -11.16 -13.25
C GLU A 138 -2.47 -10.36 -14.38
N GLU A 139 -3.52 -10.91 -15.00
CA GLU A 139 -4.28 -10.28 -16.08
C GLU A 139 -5.05 -9.04 -15.59
N GLU A 140 -5.73 -9.15 -14.44
CA GLU A 140 -6.47 -8.04 -13.83
C GLU A 140 -5.54 -6.89 -13.39
N ILE A 141 -4.34 -7.22 -12.91
CA ILE A 141 -3.33 -6.21 -12.53
C ILE A 141 -2.85 -5.43 -13.76
N ILE A 142 -2.60 -6.12 -14.88
CA ILE A 142 -2.18 -5.48 -16.14
C ILE A 142 -3.29 -4.56 -16.68
N GLU A 143 -4.54 -5.01 -16.66
CA GLU A 143 -5.68 -4.22 -17.10
C GLU A 143 -5.90 -2.99 -16.20
N MET A 144 -5.80 -3.15 -14.87
CA MET A 144 -5.88 -2.03 -13.94
C MET A 144 -4.77 -1.00 -14.20
N ARG A 145 -3.52 -1.44 -14.42
CA ARG A 145 -2.39 -0.54 -14.73
C ARG A 145 -2.62 0.22 -16.03
N LYS A 146 -3.03 -0.48 -17.09
CA LYS A 146 -3.34 0.13 -18.38
C LYS A 146 -4.46 1.17 -18.28
N ASN A 147 -5.52 0.87 -17.53
CA ASN A 147 -6.61 1.82 -17.29
C ASN A 147 -6.18 3.02 -16.44
N LYS A 148 -5.36 2.83 -15.40
CA LYS A 148 -4.80 3.93 -14.60
C LYS A 148 -3.88 4.82 -15.45
N GLU A 149 -3.02 4.24 -16.29
CA GLU A 149 -2.14 4.97 -17.21
C GLU A 149 -2.94 5.78 -18.24
N ALA A 150 -3.97 5.18 -18.86
CA ALA A 150 -4.84 5.87 -19.82
C ALA A 150 -5.57 7.06 -19.17
N LYS A 151 -6.10 6.88 -17.95
CA LYS A 151 -6.75 7.96 -17.19
C LYS A 151 -5.77 9.07 -16.83
N ALA A 152 -4.58 8.73 -16.32
CA ALA A 152 -3.57 9.74 -15.97
C ALA A 152 -3.11 10.52 -17.21
N ALA A 153 -2.89 9.83 -18.33
CA ALA A 153 -2.55 10.47 -19.60
C ALA A 153 -3.67 11.42 -20.08
N ALA A 154 -4.93 10.99 -19.98
CA ALA A 154 -6.08 11.82 -20.33
C ALA A 154 -6.17 13.08 -19.45
N THR A 155 -6.00 12.95 -18.12
CA THR A 155 -5.97 14.10 -17.21
C THR A 155 -4.82 15.06 -17.51
N ILE A 156 -3.64 14.55 -17.87
CA ILE A 156 -2.51 15.40 -18.29
C ILE A 156 -2.84 16.15 -19.58
N LEU A 157 -3.44 15.48 -20.58
CA LEU A 157 -3.86 16.09 -21.85
C LEU A 157 -4.92 17.17 -21.65
N GLU A 158 -5.87 16.96 -20.72
CA GLU A 158 -6.88 17.95 -20.33
C GLU A 158 -6.22 19.20 -19.70
N ILE A 159 -5.26 19.00 -18.79
CA ILE A 159 -4.51 20.10 -18.15
C ILE A 159 -3.67 20.88 -19.17
N VAL A 160 -3.08 20.19 -20.16
CA VAL A 160 -2.29 20.79 -21.24
C VAL A 160 -3.18 21.48 -22.28
N GLY A 161 -4.50 21.22 -22.26
CA GLY A 161 -5.50 21.90 -23.07
C GLY A 161 -5.51 21.49 -24.55
N ASP A 162 -4.88 20.36 -24.90
CA ASP A 162 -4.59 20.01 -26.30
C ASP A 162 -5.69 19.15 -26.97
N ILE A 163 -6.61 18.50 -26.23
CA ILE A 163 -7.76 17.79 -26.80
C ILE A 163 -8.97 17.83 -25.83
N PRO A 164 -10.19 18.18 -26.27
CA PRO A 164 -11.39 17.96 -25.49
C PRO A 164 -11.74 16.46 -25.58
N ASP A 165 -11.65 15.76 -24.45
CA ASP A 165 -12.09 14.38 -24.20
C ASP A 165 -11.54 13.25 -25.10
N ALA A 166 -10.85 12.31 -24.46
CA ALA A 166 -10.24 11.11 -25.08
C ALA A 166 -11.25 10.13 -25.70
N ASP A 167 -12.54 10.28 -25.42
CA ASP A 167 -13.62 9.42 -25.93
C ASP A 167 -14.28 9.96 -27.22
N ILE A 168 -13.84 11.13 -27.73
CA ILE A 168 -14.39 11.69 -28.96
C ILE A 168 -13.75 11.00 -30.16
N ALA A 169 -14.54 10.13 -30.81
CA ALA A 169 -14.18 9.58 -32.10
C ALA A 169 -13.87 10.74 -33.09
N PRO A 170 -12.71 10.74 -33.75
CA PRO A 170 -12.35 11.79 -34.69
C PRO A 170 -13.42 11.88 -35.80
N PRO A 171 -13.86 13.09 -36.18
CA PRO A 171 -14.97 13.26 -37.12
C PRO A 171 -14.70 12.59 -38.47
N GLU A 172 -15.75 12.19 -39.20
CA GLU A 172 -15.69 11.34 -40.41
C GLU A 172 -14.86 11.91 -41.60
N ASN A 173 -14.25 13.08 -41.43
CA ASN A 173 -13.44 13.83 -42.39
C ASN A 173 -12.03 14.15 -41.87
N VAL A 174 -11.44 13.30 -41.01
CA VAL A 174 -10.07 13.49 -40.52
C VAL A 174 -9.02 13.17 -41.59
N LEU A 175 -8.12 14.14 -41.77
CA LEU A 175 -6.93 14.06 -42.62
C LEU A 175 -5.78 13.47 -41.80
N PHE A 176 -5.30 12.28 -42.15
CA PHE A 176 -4.11 11.72 -41.51
C PHE A 176 -2.85 12.38 -42.07
N VAL A 177 -2.06 13.00 -41.19
CA VAL A 177 -0.75 13.57 -41.53
C VAL A 177 0.33 12.70 -40.90
N CYS A 178 0.97 11.85 -41.70
CA CYS A 178 2.09 11.03 -41.26
C CYS A 178 3.40 11.50 -41.91
N LYS A 179 4.49 11.48 -41.15
CA LYS A 179 5.85 11.59 -41.69
C LYS A 179 6.18 10.26 -42.39
N LEU A 180 6.19 10.27 -43.71
CA LEU A 180 6.51 9.10 -44.51
C LEU A 180 7.96 9.14 -44.96
N HIS A 181 8.56 7.95 -45.06
CA HIS A 181 9.89 7.82 -45.64
C HIS A 181 9.82 8.17 -47.14
N PRO A 182 10.81 8.87 -47.72
CA PRO A 182 10.82 9.27 -49.13
C PRO A 182 10.64 8.10 -50.12
N ASP A 183 10.99 6.88 -49.71
CA ASP A 183 10.88 5.68 -50.55
C ASP A 183 9.50 4.99 -50.47
N THR A 184 8.53 5.56 -49.73
CA THR A 184 7.20 4.97 -49.61
C THR A 184 6.45 5.13 -50.92
N SER A 185 6.11 4.02 -51.59
CA SER A 185 5.31 4.01 -52.81
C SER A 185 3.80 4.15 -52.51
N ASP A 186 2.97 4.23 -53.53
CA ASP A 186 1.51 4.31 -53.34
C ASP A 186 0.91 2.92 -53.02
N ASP A 187 1.51 1.84 -53.52
CA ASP A 187 1.15 0.47 -53.18
C ASP A 187 1.36 0.19 -51.68
N ASP A 188 2.44 0.71 -51.10
CA ASP A 188 2.72 0.60 -49.66
C ASP A 188 1.63 1.30 -48.83
N LEU A 189 1.10 2.43 -49.32
CA LEU A 189 0.00 3.12 -48.64
C LEU A 189 -1.31 2.35 -48.76
N GLU A 190 -1.59 1.74 -49.90
CA GLU A 190 -2.77 0.90 -50.08
C GLU A 190 -2.74 -0.31 -49.14
N ILE A 191 -1.57 -0.89 -48.90
CA ILE A 191 -1.40 -2.00 -47.94
C ILE A 191 -1.62 -1.54 -46.50
N ILE A 192 -1.04 -0.40 -46.12
CA ILE A 192 -1.14 0.14 -44.75
C ILE A 192 -2.57 0.62 -44.46
N PHE A 193 -3.17 1.37 -45.40
CA PHE A 193 -4.44 2.04 -45.19
C PHE A 193 -5.65 1.25 -45.70
N GLY A 194 -5.48 0.25 -46.56
CA GLY A 194 -6.58 -0.58 -47.06
C GLY A 194 -7.33 -1.36 -45.97
N ARG A 195 -6.72 -1.56 -44.80
CA ARG A 195 -7.37 -2.16 -43.62
C ARG A 195 -8.39 -1.22 -42.95
N PHE A 196 -8.29 0.09 -43.18
CA PHE A 196 -9.11 1.09 -42.51
C PHE A 196 -10.26 1.64 -43.36
N GLY A 197 -10.33 1.30 -44.66
CA GLY A 197 -11.43 1.71 -45.55
C GLY A 197 -11.02 1.82 -47.01
N GLN A 198 -11.98 2.19 -47.86
CA GLN A 198 -11.75 2.32 -49.30
C GLN A 198 -11.12 3.70 -49.60
N ILE A 199 -9.97 3.69 -50.26
CA ILE A 199 -9.26 4.91 -50.63
C ILE A 199 -9.94 5.49 -51.89
N ILE A 200 -10.51 6.70 -51.80
CA ILE A 200 -11.24 7.32 -52.92
C ILE A 200 -10.29 8.03 -53.89
N GLY A 201 -9.07 8.34 -53.44
CA GLY A 201 -8.01 8.84 -54.29
C GLY A 201 -6.88 9.48 -53.47
N PRO A 202 -5.61 9.28 -53.86
CA PRO A 202 -4.50 10.01 -53.27
C PRO A 202 -4.50 11.45 -53.82
N VAL A 203 -4.76 12.45 -52.97
CA VAL A 203 -4.54 13.87 -53.33
C VAL A 203 -3.24 14.31 -52.67
N ILE A 204 -2.17 14.33 -53.47
CA ILE A 204 -0.83 14.71 -53.02
C ILE A 204 -0.68 16.23 -53.11
N HIS A 205 -0.63 16.92 -51.97
CA HIS A 205 -0.25 18.33 -51.90
C HIS A 205 1.18 18.46 -51.37
N PHE A 206 2.09 18.97 -52.20
CA PHE A 206 3.45 19.30 -51.78
C PHE A 206 3.44 20.69 -51.11
N ASN A 207 3.93 20.79 -49.87
CA ASN A 207 4.31 22.08 -49.31
C ASN A 207 5.74 22.02 -48.79
N MET A 208 6.63 22.76 -49.45
CA MET A 208 8.06 22.77 -49.17
C MET A 208 8.34 23.85 -48.13
N LEU A 209 8.26 23.52 -46.85
CA LEU A 209 8.73 24.40 -45.77
C LEU A 209 10.04 23.85 -45.19
N SER A 210 11.13 24.53 -45.58
CA SER A 210 12.48 24.54 -44.98
C SER A 210 13.19 23.22 -44.72
N LEU A 211 14.30 23.02 -45.46
CA LEU A 211 15.53 22.28 -45.15
C LEU A 211 15.38 21.01 -44.27
N ASN A 212 15.40 19.87 -44.96
CA ASN A 212 15.67 18.50 -44.49
C ASN A 212 14.54 17.69 -43.83
N THR A 213 13.26 18.03 -44.04
CA THR A 213 12.19 17.05 -43.80
C THR A 213 11.11 17.18 -44.88
N LEU A 214 11.04 16.20 -45.78
CA LEU A 214 9.86 16.01 -46.63
C LEU A 214 8.73 15.47 -45.75
N ILE A 215 7.71 16.27 -45.52
CA ILE A 215 6.43 15.82 -44.97
C ILE A 215 5.40 16.16 -46.03
N VAL A 216 4.70 15.15 -46.55
CA VAL A 216 3.25 15.09 -46.80
C VAL A 216 2.96 13.85 -47.67
N LYS A 217 2.15 12.92 -47.16
CA LYS A 217 1.09 12.29 -47.97
C LYS A 217 -0.21 12.40 -47.19
N ALA A 218 -1.19 13.10 -47.74
CA ALA A 218 -2.54 13.13 -47.22
C ALA A 218 -3.35 12.08 -48.01
N VAL A 219 -3.96 11.13 -47.30
CA VAL A 219 -4.85 10.13 -47.92
C VAL A 219 -6.28 10.52 -47.57
N LYS A 220 -7.10 10.76 -48.59
CA LYS A 220 -8.54 10.97 -48.41
C LYS A 220 -9.23 9.60 -48.50
N MET A 221 -9.69 9.11 -47.36
CA MET A 221 -10.38 7.82 -47.26
C MET A 221 -11.90 8.02 -47.19
N HIS A 222 -12.67 7.16 -47.87
CA HIS A 222 -14.06 6.92 -47.48
C HIS A 222 -14.06 5.68 -46.61
N ILE A 223 -14.52 5.86 -45.39
CA ILE A 223 -14.91 4.73 -44.56
C ILE A 223 -16.39 4.52 -44.84
N SER A 224 -16.71 3.61 -45.76
CA SER A 224 -18.07 3.07 -45.84
C SER A 224 -18.33 2.30 -44.55
N ARG A 225 -19.47 2.55 -43.92
CA ARG A 225 -19.95 1.73 -42.79
C ARG A 225 -20.07 0.25 -43.17
#